data_AF-A0AAU6WJI5-F1
#
_entry.id   AF-A0AAU6WJI5-F1
#
_cell.length_a   1.000
_cell.length_b   1.000
_cell.length_c   1.000
_cell.angle_alpha   90.00
_cell.angle_beta   90.00
_cell.angle_gamma   90.00
#
_symmetry.space_group_name_H-M   'P 1'
#
loop_
_entity.id
_entity.type
_entity.pdbx_description
1 polymer ?
#
loop_
_entity_poly.entity_id
_entity_poly.type
_entity_poly.pdbx_seq_one_letter_code
_entity_poly.pdbx_strand_id
1 'polypeptide(L)' 'MLSIEANASGSTFKEISTSVLKTIKILKPQKRLVNQFKNSASVIFQRQNNLEQQNQQLSSLRDWLLPMLMNRQVKVE' A
#
# COMPACT_ATOMS: atom_id res chain seq x y z
N MET A 1 4.34 13.21 9.34
CA MET A 1 5.01 12.51 8.22
C MET A 1 6.25 13.28 7.76
N LEU A 2 6.13 14.58 7.47
CA LEU A 2 7.26 15.50 7.16
C LEU A 2 8.46 15.36 8.13
N SER A 3 8.22 15.27 9.44
CA SER A 3 9.32 15.11 10.40
C SER A 3 10.00 13.75 10.37
N ILE A 4 9.36 12.69 9.86
CA ILE A 4 10.01 11.38 9.71
C ILE A 4 10.94 11.45 8.50
N GLU A 5 10.42 11.87 7.34
CA GLU A 5 11.23 12.00 6.12
C GLU A 5 12.38 13.00 6.25
N ALA A 6 12.19 14.10 6.98
CA ALA A 6 13.24 15.09 7.25
C ALA A 6 14.35 14.58 8.18
N ASN A 7 14.09 13.53 8.97
CA ASN A 7 15.07 12.90 9.85
C ASN A 7 15.73 11.66 9.22
N ALA A 8 15.38 11.32 7.98
CA ALA A 8 16.03 10.25 7.24
C ALA A 8 17.36 10.75 6.65
N SER A 9 18.45 10.06 6.98
CA SER A 9 19.78 10.33 6.43
C SER A 9 20.05 9.45 5.22
N GLY A 10 20.74 10.01 4.21
CA GLY A 10 21.13 9.32 2.98
C GLY A 10 20.33 9.76 1.74
N SER A 11 21.03 10.04 0.64
CA SER A 11 20.43 10.45 -0.64
C SER A 11 19.97 9.26 -1.50
N THR A 12 20.55 8.07 -1.30
CA THR A 12 20.26 6.84 -2.07
C THR A 12 19.40 5.85 -1.27
N PHE A 13 19.64 5.71 0.03
CA PHE A 13 18.82 4.94 0.97
C PHE A 13 18.45 5.84 2.14
N LYS A 14 17.15 6.15 2.25
CA LYS A 14 16.63 6.95 3.36
C LYS A 14 16.47 6.04 4.58
N GLU A 15 17.40 6.14 5.52
CA GLU A 15 17.36 5.40 6.77
C GLU A 15 17.14 6.33 7.96
N ILE A 16 16.38 5.85 8.96
CA ILE A 16 16.17 6.55 10.23
C ILE A 16 16.60 5.62 11.35
N SER A 17 17.57 6.06 12.14
CA SER A 17 18.00 5.34 13.33
C SER A 17 16.86 5.25 14.35
N THR A 18 16.73 4.08 15.00
CA THR A 18 15.72 3.85 16.07
C THR A 18 15.77 4.92 17.17
N SER A 19 16.95 5.43 17.49
CA SER A 19 17.16 6.53 18.44
C SER A 19 16.46 7.81 18.01
N VAL A 20 16.54 8.16 16.72
CA VAL A 20 15.89 9.35 16.14
C VAL A 20 14.39 9.12 16.03
N LEU A 21 13.95 7.93 15.65
CA LEU A 21 12.52 7.62 15.56
C LEU A 21 11.79 7.79 16.92
N LYS A 22 12.48 7.47 18.02
CA LYS A 22 11.96 7.64 19.40
C LYS A 22 11.88 9.10 19.86
N THR A 23 12.66 10.01 19.28
CA THR A 23 12.65 11.44 19.66
C THR A 23 11.59 12.24 18.89
N ILE A 24 10.99 11.67 17.84
CA ILE A 24 9.93 12.33 17.08
C ILE A 24 8.70 12.50 17.96
N LYS A 25 8.38 13.75 18.27
CA LYS A 25 7.17 14.11 19.02
C LYS A 25 5.95 13.89 18.13
N ILE A 26 5.03 13.06 18.60
CA ILE A 26 3.73 12.83 17.96
C ILE A 26 2.61 13.24 18.90
N LEU A 27 1.50 13.67 18.33
CA LEU A 27 0.27 13.86 19.09
C LEU A 27 -0.22 12.50 19.57
N LYS A 28 -0.50 12.37 20.87
CA LYS A 28 -1.09 11.18 21.48
C LYS A 28 -2.56 11.46 21.85
N PRO A 29 -3.50 11.33 20.90
CA PRO A 29 -4.91 11.53 21.19
C PRO A 29 -5.47 10.45 22.13
N GLN A 30 -6.67 10.68 22.64
CA GLN A 30 -7.38 9.70 23.46
C GLN A 30 -7.61 8.40 22.69
N LYS A 31 -7.46 7.25 23.37
CA LYS A 31 -7.63 5.91 22.76
C LYS A 31 -8.95 5.74 22.02
N ARG A 32 -10.03 6.36 22.51
CA ARG A 32 -11.35 6.33 21.86
C ARG A 32 -11.31 6.92 20.45
N LEU A 33 -10.69 8.08 20.28
CA LEU A 33 -10.55 8.76 19.00
C LEU A 33 -9.67 7.96 18.03
N VAL A 34 -8.57 7.38 18.53
CA VAL A 34 -7.70 6.50 17.74
C VAL A 34 -8.48 5.30 17.22
N ASN A 35 -9.27 4.66 18.06
CA ASN A 35 -10.05 3.49 17.68
C ASN A 35 -11.15 3.84 16.66
N GLN A 36 -11.84 4.98 16.83
CA GLN A 36 -12.83 5.44 15.86
C GLN A 36 -12.21 5.68 14.49
N PHE A 37 -11.09 6.43 14.45
CA PHE A 37 -10.36 6.64 13.21
C PHE A 37 -9.89 5.31 12.59
N LYS A 38 -9.30 4.43 13.39
CA LYS A 38 -8.83 3.12 12.94
C LYS A 38 -9.96 2.31 12.31
N ASN A 39 -11.13 2.28 12.93
CA ASN A 39 -12.28 1.52 12.40
C ASN A 39 -12.70 2.05 11.03
N SER A 40 -12.83 3.37 10.87
CA SER A 40 -13.19 3.98 9.58
C SER A 40 -12.10 3.76 8.53
N ALA A 41 -10.84 3.98 8.87
CA ALA A 41 -9.71 3.84 7.96
C ALA A 41 -9.47 2.38 7.55
N SER A 42 -9.66 1.43 8.46
CA SER A 42 -9.45 0.00 8.20
C SER A 42 -10.34 -0.51 7.06
N VAL A 43 -11.59 -0.06 6.98
CA VAL A 43 -12.51 -0.45 5.90
C VAL A 43 -11.99 0.02 4.54
N ILE A 44 -11.48 1.25 4.48
CA ILE A 44 -10.93 1.84 3.25
C ILE A 44 -9.67 1.08 2.83
N PHE A 45 -8.74 0.83 3.76
CA PHE A 45 -7.51 0.09 3.46
C PHE A 45 -7.78 -1.35 3.05
N GLN A 46 -8.74 -2.02 3.68
CA GLN A 46 -9.12 -3.37 3.28
C GLN A 46 -9.69 -3.39 1.86
N ARG A 47 -10.55 -2.42 1.51
CA ARG A 47 -11.09 -2.29 0.16
C ARG A 47 -9.99 -2.03 -0.86
N GLN A 48 -9.07 -1.11 -0.55
CA GLN A 48 -7.93 -0.81 -1.41
C GLN A 48 -7.08 -2.05 -1.67
N ASN A 49 -6.68 -2.76 -0.62
CA ASN A 49 -5.89 -3.99 -0.73
C ASN A 49 -6.59 -5.06 -1.59
N ASN A 50 -7.90 -5.22 -1.44
CA ASN A 50 -8.67 -6.17 -2.27
C ASN A 50 -8.67 -5.76 -3.75
N LEU A 51 -8.87 -4.46 -4.05
CA LEU A 51 -8.84 -3.95 -5.42
C LEU A 51 -7.47 -4.09 -6.06
N GLU A 52 -6.40 -3.84 -5.30
CA GLU A 52 -5.02 -4.01 -5.77
C GLU A 52 -4.74 -5.48 -6.13
N GLN A 53 -5.16 -6.42 -5.29
CA GLN A 53 -5.02 -7.86 -5.59
C GLN A 53 -5.84 -8.29 -6.81
N GLN A 54 -7.09 -7.83 -6.92
CA GLN A 54 -7.94 -8.14 -8.07
C GLN A 54 -7.34 -7.57 -9.37
N ASN A 55 -6.86 -6.32 -9.34
CA ASN A 55 -6.20 -5.71 -10.49
C ASN A 55 -4.93 -6.47 -10.89
N GLN A 56 -4.14 -6.94 -9.94
CA GLN A 56 -2.97 -7.76 -10.21
C GLN A 56 -3.38 -9.07 -10.90
N GLN A 57 -4.37 -9.77 -10.37
CA GLN A 57 -4.88 -11.02 -10.95
C GLN A 57 -5.43 -10.81 -12.37
N LEU A 58 -6.25 -9.78 -12.57
CA LEU A 58 -6.83 -9.45 -13.88
C LEU A 58 -5.76 -9.07 -14.90
N SER A 59 -4.74 -8.31 -14.48
CA SER A 59 -3.61 -7.94 -15.33
C SER A 59 -2.81 -9.18 -15.74
N SER A 60 -2.49 -10.06 -14.78
CA SER A 60 -1.80 -11.32 -15.08
C SER A 60 -2.62 -12.22 -16.01
N LEU A 61 -3.93 -12.31 -15.80
CA LEU A 61 -4.80 -13.10 -16.67
C LEU A 61 -4.89 -12.51 -18.08
N ARG A 62 -5.02 -11.18 -18.21
CA ARG A 62 -4.98 -10.49 -19.50
C ARG A 62 -3.68 -10.79 -20.24
N ASP A 63 -2.55 -10.64 -19.58
CA ASP A 63 -1.23 -10.81 -20.18
C ASP A 63 -0.97 -12.27 -20.58
N TRP A 64 -1.58 -13.23 -19.86
CA TRP A 64 -1.57 -14.64 -20.23
C TRP A 64 -2.53 -14.99 -21.38
N LEU A 65 -3.74 -14.42 -21.39
CA LEU A 65 -4.76 -14.69 -22.41
C LEU A 65 -4.41 -14.07 -23.76
N LEU A 66 -3.84 -12.86 -23.76
CA LEU A 66 -3.54 -12.12 -24.98
C LEU A 66 -2.72 -12.94 -26.00
N PRO A 67 -1.58 -13.58 -25.64
CA PRO A 67 -0.85 -14.42 -26.58
C PRO A 67 -1.65 -15.64 -27.04
N MET A 68 -2.49 -16.24 -26.19
CA MET A 68 -3.32 -17.38 -26.58
C MET A 68 -4.39 -17.00 -27.61
N LEU A 69 -4.98 -15.81 -27.45
CA LEU A 69 -5.93 -15.26 -28.41
C LEU A 69 -5.25 -14.91 -29.74
N MET A 70 -4.08 -14.25 -29.69
CA MET A 70 -3.30 -13.90 -30.88
C MET A 70 -2.85 -15.14 -31.66
N ASN A 71 -2.46 -16.20 -30.95
CA ASN A 71 -2.05 -17.47 -31.54
C ASN A 71 -3.24 -18.38 -31.92
N ARG A 72 -4.49 -17.91 -31.75
CA ARG A 72 -5.73 -18.67 -32.01
C ARG A 72 -5.86 -19.98 -31.23
N GLN A 73 -5.15 -20.10 -30.11
CA GLN A 73 -5.20 -21.27 -29.21
C GLN A 73 -6.48 -21.27 -28.36
N VAL A 74 -7.05 -20.09 -28.14
CA VAL A 74 -8.34 -19.88 -27.47
C VAL A 74 -9.23 -19.05 -28.40
N LYS A 75 -10.52 -19.39 -28.48
CA LYS A 75 -11.54 -18.60 -29.17
C LYS A 75 -12.52 -18.05 -28.14
N VAL A 76 -12.85 -16.77 -28.27
CA VAL A 76 -13.96 -16.17 -27.52
C VAL A 76 -15.20 -16.35 -28.40
N GLU A 77 -16.20 -17.06 -27.91
CA GLU A 77 -17.53 -17.13 -28.55
C GLU A 77 -18.35 -15.88 -28.23
#